data_AF-A0A7Y1V5F1-F1
#
_entry.id   AF-A0A7Y1V5F1-F1
#
_cell.length_a   1.000
_cell.length_b   1.000
_cell.length_c   1.000
_cell.angle_alpha   90.00
_cell.angle_beta   90.00
_cell.angle_gamma   90.00
#
_symmetry.space_group_name_H-M   'P 1'
#
loop_
_entity.id
_entity.type
_entity.pdbx_description
1 polymer ?
#
loop_
_entity_poly.entity_id
_entity_poly.type
_entity_poly.pdbx_seq_one_letter_code
_entity_poly.pdbx_strand_id
1 'polypeptide(L)'
;MKVVLISVGTRGDMEPFLALAWLLKSKGHSVVCIFLEQFKSLVEEVEVEFLSLGSDFIDLLESREGKLVMGGRGSLLHKVQAYVALYRKSLIINRDMVDSQIQYLDQLMPDRVVYNGKSTGPLVWGSVLKGKSIILSPVPYLIHAVDNHPHIGVKWSWGRVFNRWTYTLANFAFVQNILSTTKGVRQQLDVGRK
;
A
#
# COMPACT_ATOMS: atom_id res chain seq x y z
N MET A 1 16.54 -8.19 -15.76
CA MET A 1 15.97 -6.95 -15.17
C MET A 1 15.92 -7.10 -13.66
N LYS A 2 16.14 -6.00 -12.93
CA LYS A 2 15.91 -5.88 -11.49
C LYS A 2 14.49 -5.38 -11.24
N VAL A 3 13.67 -6.18 -10.57
CA VAL A 3 12.29 -5.85 -10.21
C VAL A 3 12.16 -5.80 -8.70
N VAL A 4 11.65 -4.68 -8.20
CA VAL A 4 11.34 -4.50 -6.78
C VAL A 4 9.84 -4.72 -6.57
N LEU A 5 9.49 -5.51 -5.56
CA LEU A 5 8.13 -5.81 -5.18
C LEU A 5 7.87 -5.23 -3.78
N ILE A 6 6.93 -4.29 -3.65
CA ILE A 6 6.60 -3.66 -2.37
C ILE A 6 5.15 -3.95 -2.01
N SER A 7 4.92 -4.54 -0.84
CA SER A 7 3.58 -4.77 -0.34
C SER A 7 3.50 -4.44 1.14
N VAL A 8 2.45 -3.71 1.52
CA VAL A 8 2.11 -3.39 2.92
C VAL A 8 0.72 -3.90 3.20
N GLY A 9 0.52 -4.61 4.30
CA GLY A 9 -0.79 -5.14 4.64
C GLY A 9 -0.73 -6.46 5.39
N THR A 10 -1.81 -7.22 5.27
CA THR A 10 -1.90 -8.57 5.88
C THR A 10 -1.32 -9.61 4.93
N ARG A 11 -1.32 -10.88 5.36
CA ARG A 11 -0.84 -12.00 4.54
C ARG A 11 -1.51 -12.05 3.15
N GLY A 12 -2.80 -11.74 3.05
CA GLY A 12 -3.52 -11.69 1.77
C GLY A 12 -3.01 -10.61 0.80
N ASP A 13 -2.35 -9.56 1.32
CA ASP A 13 -1.66 -8.58 0.49
C ASP A 13 -0.26 -9.05 0.06
N MET A 14 0.38 -9.98 0.78
CA MET A 14 1.73 -10.48 0.50
C MET A 14 1.75 -11.62 -0.53
N GLU A 15 0.83 -12.58 -0.39
CA GLU A 15 0.81 -13.81 -1.20
C GLU A 15 0.81 -13.56 -2.73
N PRO A 16 0.03 -12.60 -3.28
CA PRO A 16 0.09 -12.30 -4.70
C PRO A 16 1.46 -11.80 -5.17
N PHE A 17 2.20 -11.11 -4.29
CA PHE A 17 3.54 -10.60 -4.58
C PHE A 17 4.59 -11.69 -4.45
N LEU A 18 4.45 -12.62 -3.51
CA LEU A 18 5.32 -13.80 -3.41
C LEU A 18 5.19 -14.69 -4.65
N ALA A 19 3.96 -14.93 -5.13
CA ALA A 19 3.72 -15.64 -6.37
C ALA A 19 4.34 -14.93 -7.59
N LEU A 20 4.23 -13.59 -7.64
CA LEU A 20 4.87 -12.80 -8.67
C LEU A 20 6.40 -12.83 -8.57
N ALA A 21 6.96 -12.81 -7.36
CA ALA A 21 8.40 -12.90 -7.11
C ALA A 21 8.96 -14.20 -7.67
N TRP A 22 8.30 -15.32 -7.37
CA TRP A 22 8.66 -16.63 -7.88
C TRP A 22 8.59 -16.69 -9.41
N LEU A 23 7.51 -16.15 -10.01
CA LEU A 23 7.34 -16.12 -11.46
C LEU A 23 8.41 -15.27 -12.16
N LEU A 24 8.78 -14.13 -11.58
CA LEU A 24 9.83 -13.27 -12.14
C LEU A 24 11.21 -13.90 -11.98
N LYS A 25 11.51 -14.47 -10.82
CA LYS A 25 12.76 -15.20 -10.57
C LYS A 25 12.93 -16.37 -11.54
N SER A 26 11.89 -17.19 -11.73
CA SER A 26 11.93 -18.34 -12.65
C SER A 26 12.13 -17.95 -14.12
N LYS A 27 11.83 -16.70 -14.48
CA LYS A 27 12.13 -16.12 -15.79
C LYS A 27 13.52 -15.46 -15.88
N GLY A 28 14.36 -15.59 -14.85
CA GLY A 28 15.73 -15.05 -14.81
C GLY A 28 15.81 -13.57 -14.44
N HIS A 29 14.76 -12.99 -13.85
CA HIS A 29 14.82 -11.64 -13.30
C HIS A 29 15.45 -11.63 -11.90
N SER A 30 16.19 -10.57 -11.56
CA SER A 30 16.62 -10.28 -10.20
C SER A 30 15.46 -9.64 -9.46
N VAL A 31 15.05 -10.19 -8.33
CA VAL A 31 13.86 -9.76 -7.59
C VAL A 31 14.25 -9.42 -6.16
N VAL A 32 13.74 -8.28 -5.68
CA VAL A 32 13.84 -7.85 -4.28
C VAL A 32 12.44 -7.61 -3.74
N CYS A 33 12.09 -8.21 -2.62
CA CYS A 33 10.84 -7.98 -1.91
C CYS A 33 11.06 -7.02 -0.72
N ILE A 34 10.25 -5.97 -0.67
CA ILE A 34 10.26 -4.97 0.40
C ILE A 34 8.93 -5.07 1.16
N PHE A 35 8.89 -5.87 2.22
CA PHE A 35 7.68 -6.17 3.02
C PHE A 35 7.89 -5.85 4.51
N LEU A 36 6.84 -6.04 5.31
CA LEU A 36 6.92 -5.95 6.77
C LEU A 36 7.75 -7.10 7.34
N GLU A 37 8.46 -6.85 8.45
CA GLU A 37 9.48 -7.75 9.02
C GLU A 37 8.97 -9.19 9.21
N GLN A 38 7.74 -9.35 9.70
CA GLN A 38 7.17 -10.67 9.99
C GLN A 38 7.01 -11.60 8.77
N PHE A 39 7.08 -11.06 7.56
CA PHE A 39 6.92 -11.82 6.32
C PHE A 39 8.25 -12.24 5.70
N LYS A 40 9.37 -11.92 6.37
CA LYS A 40 10.72 -12.30 5.95
C LYS A 40 10.83 -13.78 5.61
N SER A 41 10.34 -14.66 6.48
CA SER A 41 10.40 -16.12 6.27
C SER A 41 9.69 -16.55 4.99
N LEU A 42 8.53 -15.96 4.68
CA LEU A 42 7.80 -16.26 3.44
C LEU A 42 8.56 -15.80 2.19
N VAL A 43 9.31 -14.71 2.28
CA VAL A 43 10.15 -14.22 1.17
C VAL A 43 11.36 -15.14 0.98
N GLU A 44 11.97 -15.58 2.08
CA GLU A 44 13.11 -16.51 2.05
C GLU A 44 12.72 -17.87 1.43
N GLU A 45 11.49 -18.35 1.61
CA GLU A 45 10.96 -19.55 0.94
C GLU A 45 10.92 -19.41 -0.60
N VAL A 46 10.73 -18.19 -1.11
CA VAL A 46 10.79 -17.89 -2.55
C VAL A 46 12.23 -17.64 -3.02
N GLU A 47 13.18 -17.63 -2.07
CA GLU A 47 14.62 -17.48 -2.30
C GLU A 47 14.94 -16.23 -3.14
N VAL A 48 14.38 -15.09 -2.74
CA VAL A 48 14.64 -13.75 -3.30
C VAL A 48 15.14 -12.82 -2.20
N GLU A 49 15.77 -11.71 -2.57
CA GLU A 49 16.28 -10.73 -1.60
C GLU A 49 15.13 -10.08 -0.82
N PHE A 50 15.34 -9.90 0.48
CA PHE A 50 14.37 -9.30 1.40
C PHE A 50 14.90 -7.99 2.01
N LEU A 51 14.08 -6.94 1.99
CA LEU A 51 14.30 -5.72 2.76
C LEU A 51 13.06 -5.43 3.62
N SER A 52 13.31 -4.98 4.85
CA SER A 52 12.25 -4.80 5.84
C SER A 52 11.70 -3.38 5.85
N LEU A 53 10.38 -3.27 6.02
CA LEU A 53 9.67 -2.03 6.35
C LEU A 53 9.39 -1.90 7.86
N GLY A 54 9.96 -2.77 8.69
CA GLY A 54 9.71 -2.83 10.13
C GLY A 54 8.41 -3.55 10.50
N SER A 55 8.03 -3.46 11.78
CA SER A 55 6.84 -4.11 12.36
C SER A 55 5.73 -3.14 12.74
N ASP A 56 6.02 -1.84 12.85
CA ASP A 56 5.13 -0.83 13.44
C ASP A 56 3.72 -0.81 12.83
N PHE A 57 3.63 -1.05 11.52
CA PHE A 57 2.33 -1.10 10.83
C PHE A 57 1.44 -2.25 11.34
N ILE A 58 2.02 -3.40 11.62
CA ILE A 58 1.27 -4.56 12.13
C ILE A 58 1.01 -4.42 13.62
N ASP A 59 1.96 -3.89 14.37
CA ASP A 59 1.73 -3.56 15.78
C ASP A 59 0.52 -2.60 15.93
N LEU A 60 0.38 -1.66 15.00
CA LEU A 60 -0.80 -0.80 14.91
C LEU A 60 -2.08 -1.59 14.59
N LEU A 61 -2.05 -2.55 13.67
CA LEU A 61 -3.21 -3.38 13.33
C LEU A 61 -3.60 -4.34 14.46
N GLU A 62 -2.64 -4.83 15.23
CA GLU A 62 -2.85 -5.75 16.34
C GLU A 62 -3.25 -5.05 17.64
N SER A 63 -3.09 -3.72 17.69
CA SER A 63 -3.61 -2.88 18.77
C SER A 63 -5.11 -3.07 18.99
N ARG A 64 -5.59 -2.68 20.18
CA ARG A 64 -7.02 -2.77 20.51
C ARG A 64 -7.87 -2.01 19.50
N GLU A 65 -7.45 -0.81 19.13
CA GLU A 65 -8.13 0.01 18.13
C GLU A 65 -8.08 -0.65 16.74
N GLY A 66 -6.92 -1.21 16.37
CA GLY A 66 -6.70 -1.96 15.13
C GLY A 66 -7.68 -3.12 14.98
N LYS A 67 -7.76 -3.98 16.00
CA LYS A 67 -8.70 -5.12 16.05
C LYS A 67 -10.17 -4.68 16.03
N LEU A 68 -10.52 -3.57 16.68
CA LEU A 68 -11.88 -3.02 16.65
C LEU A 68 -12.29 -2.56 15.24
N VAL A 69 -11.35 -2.00 14.48
CA VAL A 69 -11.58 -1.57 13.10
C VAL A 69 -11.55 -2.74 12.11
N MET A 70 -10.70 -3.74 12.34
CA MET A 70 -10.57 -4.94 11.47
C MET A 70 -11.66 -6.01 11.69
N GLY A 71 -12.82 -5.63 12.23
CA GLY A 71 -13.97 -6.53 12.40
C GLY A 71 -14.35 -6.83 13.84
N GLY A 72 -13.68 -6.22 14.83
CA GLY A 72 -14.03 -6.35 16.24
C GLY A 72 -15.46 -5.89 16.57
N ARG A 73 -16.01 -6.47 17.64
CA ARG A 73 -17.31 -6.09 18.20
C ARG A 73 -17.18 -4.77 18.98
N GLY A 74 -18.07 -3.83 18.73
CA GLY A 74 -18.08 -2.53 19.41
C GLY A 74 -19.18 -1.63 18.86
N SER A 75 -19.62 -0.63 19.64
CA SER A 75 -20.63 0.33 19.18
C SER A 75 -20.07 1.21 18.06
N LEU A 76 -20.96 1.74 17.21
CA LEU A 76 -20.60 2.62 16.08
C LEU A 76 -19.71 3.80 16.52
N LEU A 77 -20.00 4.41 17.67
CA LEU A 77 -19.21 5.52 18.22
C LEU A 77 -17.78 5.08 18.59
N HIS A 78 -17.62 3.94 19.25
CA HIS A 78 -16.31 3.40 19.59
C HIS A 78 -15.50 3.04 18.34
N LYS A 79 -16.15 2.56 17.28
CA LYS A 79 -15.50 2.31 16.00
C LYS A 79 -15.01 3.60 15.36
N VAL A 80 -15.84 4.66 15.33
CA VAL A 80 -15.43 5.97 14.80
C VAL A 80 -14.24 6.53 15.58
N GLN A 81 -14.26 6.47 16.91
CA GLN A 81 -13.13 6.90 17.74
C GLN A 81 -11.86 6.09 17.46
N ALA A 82 -11.98 4.76 17.37
CA ALA A 82 -10.86 3.87 17.02
C ALA A 82 -10.29 4.19 15.62
N TYR A 83 -11.15 4.46 14.62
CA TYR A 83 -10.72 4.91 13.29
C TYR A 83 -9.90 6.19 13.35
N VAL A 84 -10.35 7.21 14.09
CA VAL A 84 -9.62 8.48 14.22
C VAL A 84 -8.28 8.28 14.94
N ALA A 85 -8.26 7.47 16.01
CA ALA A 85 -7.04 7.17 16.75
C ALA A 85 -6.02 6.42 15.88
N LEU A 86 -6.46 5.39 15.16
CA LEU A 86 -5.63 4.65 14.21
C LEU A 86 -5.11 5.55 13.10
N TYR A 87 -5.97 6.38 12.52
CA TYR A 87 -5.57 7.30 11.46
C TYR A 87 -4.41 8.18 11.91
N ARG A 88 -4.51 8.81 13.09
CA ARG A 88 -3.44 9.66 13.64
C ARG A 88 -2.14 8.91 13.85
N LYS A 89 -2.17 7.72 14.47
CA LYS A 89 -0.98 6.88 14.69
C LYS A 89 -0.38 6.43 13.35
N SER A 90 -1.22 6.08 12.38
CA SER A 90 -0.80 5.64 11.06
C SER A 90 -0.07 6.71 10.27
N LEU A 91 -0.29 8.00 10.52
CA LEU A 91 0.37 9.07 9.77
C LEU A 91 1.89 9.08 9.95
N ILE A 92 2.37 8.81 11.17
CA ILE A 92 3.80 8.77 11.49
C ILE A 92 4.40 7.49 10.89
N ILE A 93 3.80 6.34 11.20
CA ILE A 93 4.24 5.02 10.70
C ILE A 93 4.28 5.00 9.17
N ASN A 94 3.24 5.53 8.51
CA ASN A 94 3.20 5.58 7.05
C ASN A 94 4.26 6.52 6.47
N ARG A 95 4.62 7.61 7.17
CA ARG A 95 5.68 8.50 6.72
C ARG A 95 7.03 7.80 6.75
N ASP A 96 7.39 7.22 7.89
CA ASP A 96 8.68 6.54 8.05
C ASP A 96 8.80 5.37 7.07
N MET A 97 7.73 4.61 6.89
CA MET A 97 7.66 3.52 5.92
C MET A 97 7.78 4.01 4.46
N VAL A 98 7.19 5.16 4.11
CA VAL A 98 7.36 5.76 2.77
C VAL A 98 8.79 6.23 2.55
N ASP A 99 9.42 6.82 3.56
CA ASP A 99 10.81 7.26 3.50
C ASP A 99 11.74 6.05 3.30
N SER A 100 11.53 4.94 4.03
CA SER A 100 12.26 3.68 3.81
C SER A 100 12.03 3.10 2.41
N GLN A 101 10.80 3.08 1.91
CA GLN A 101 10.50 2.61 0.55
C GLN A 101 11.31 3.39 -0.50
N ILE A 102 11.37 4.71 -0.37
CA ILE A 102 12.08 5.57 -1.34
C ILE A 102 13.59 5.40 -1.22
N GLN A 103 14.11 5.35 0.01
CA GLN A 103 15.53 5.09 0.25
C GLN A 103 15.98 3.76 -0.38
N TYR A 104 15.21 2.68 -0.22
CA TYR A 104 15.54 1.41 -0.85
C TYR A 104 15.44 1.47 -2.38
N LEU A 105 14.44 2.16 -2.92
CA LEU A 105 14.32 2.31 -4.38
C LEU A 105 15.49 3.12 -4.98
N ASP A 106 15.96 4.16 -4.30
CA ASP A 106 17.12 4.96 -4.72
C ASP A 106 18.43 4.17 -4.62
N GLN A 107 18.59 3.31 -3.61
CA GLN A 107 19.76 2.44 -3.48
C GLN A 107 19.76 1.34 -4.54
N LEU A 108 18.60 0.72 -4.79
CA LEU A 108 18.48 -0.42 -5.69
C LEU A 108 18.45 -0.03 -7.16
N MET A 109 17.95 1.17 -7.47
CA MET A 109 17.70 1.69 -8.82
C MET A 109 17.06 0.64 -9.75
N PRO A 110 15.87 0.10 -9.41
CA PRO A 110 15.29 -0.99 -10.17
C PRO A 110 14.82 -0.57 -11.56
N ASP A 111 14.71 -1.55 -12.46
CA ASP A 111 14.10 -1.37 -13.77
C ASP A 111 12.59 -1.16 -13.64
N ARG A 112 11.95 -1.88 -12.71
CA ARG A 112 10.52 -1.82 -12.42
C ARG A 112 10.26 -1.97 -10.92
N VAL A 113 9.25 -1.27 -10.42
CA VAL A 113 8.67 -1.48 -9.09
C VAL A 113 7.21 -1.87 -9.23
N VAL A 114 6.82 -2.99 -8.64
CA VAL A 114 5.42 -3.42 -8.54
C VAL A 114 4.99 -3.27 -7.10
N TYR A 115 3.84 -2.65 -6.85
CA TYR A 115 3.43 -2.33 -5.49
C TYR A 115 1.91 -2.38 -5.28
N ASN A 116 1.48 -2.57 -4.04
CA ASN A 116 0.05 -2.58 -3.71
C ASN A 116 -0.47 -1.17 -3.39
N GLY A 117 -1.80 -1.03 -3.32
CA GLY A 117 -2.43 0.28 -3.05
C GLY A 117 -2.15 0.89 -1.67
N LYS A 118 -1.51 0.16 -0.75
CA LYS A 118 -1.14 0.66 0.59
C LYS A 118 0.29 1.22 0.63
N SER A 119 1.13 0.84 -0.33
CA SER A 119 2.51 1.34 -0.48
C SER A 119 2.55 2.59 -1.35
N THR A 120 2.65 3.79 -0.77
CA THR A 120 2.56 5.05 -1.53
C THR A 120 3.92 5.59 -2.01
N GLY A 121 5.05 5.12 -1.47
CA GLY A 121 6.39 5.54 -1.86
C GLY A 121 6.71 5.30 -3.35
N PRO A 122 6.48 4.09 -3.90
CA PRO A 122 6.68 3.78 -5.31
C PRO A 122 5.93 4.68 -6.30
N LEU A 123 4.74 5.16 -5.91
CA LEU A 123 3.95 6.05 -6.77
C LEU A 123 4.68 7.39 -6.97
N VAL A 124 5.20 7.97 -5.88
CA VAL A 124 5.93 9.24 -5.94
C VAL A 124 7.26 9.08 -6.63
N TRP A 125 8.04 8.06 -6.24
CA TRP A 125 9.32 7.74 -6.86
C TRP A 125 9.18 7.53 -8.39
N GLY A 126 8.19 6.74 -8.80
CA GLY A 126 7.94 6.45 -10.22
C GLY A 126 7.38 7.64 -11.03
N SER A 127 6.72 8.60 -10.37
CA SER A 127 6.25 9.84 -11.02
C SER A 127 7.42 10.75 -11.40
N VAL A 128 8.48 10.77 -10.60
CA VAL A 128 9.71 11.55 -10.85
C VAL A 128 10.53 10.90 -11.97
N LEU A 129 10.63 9.56 -11.96
CA LEU A 129 11.50 8.80 -12.86
C LEU A 129 10.81 8.22 -14.11
N LYS A 130 9.63 8.75 -14.48
CA LYS A 130 8.85 8.46 -15.70
C LYS A 130 8.70 6.95 -16.01
N GLY A 131 7.74 6.29 -15.35
CA GLY A 131 7.12 5.06 -15.86
C GLY A 131 7.71 3.73 -15.36
N LYS A 132 8.34 3.74 -14.18
CA LYS A 132 8.91 2.53 -13.58
C LYS A 132 7.98 1.82 -12.58
N SER A 133 6.84 2.43 -12.22
CA SER A 133 5.98 1.94 -11.14
C SER A 133 4.66 1.34 -11.66
N ILE A 134 4.29 0.17 -11.14
CA ILE A 134 3.11 -0.60 -11.52
C ILE A 134 2.30 -0.93 -10.27
N ILE A 135 1.03 -0.53 -10.23
CA ILE A 135 0.14 -0.92 -9.14
C ILE A 135 -0.40 -2.33 -9.42
N LEU A 136 -0.15 -3.26 -8.50
CA LEU A 136 -0.85 -4.54 -8.42
C LEU A 136 -1.87 -4.46 -7.28
N SER A 137 -3.16 -4.44 -7.62
CA SER A 137 -4.24 -4.38 -6.63
C SER A 137 -4.85 -5.77 -6.43
N PRO A 138 -4.54 -6.47 -5.31
CA PRO A 138 -5.12 -7.78 -5.04
C PRO A 138 -6.56 -7.70 -4.51
N VAL A 139 -7.05 -6.50 -4.21
CA VAL A 139 -8.37 -6.26 -3.62
C VAL A 139 -9.32 -5.69 -4.69
N PRO A 140 -10.40 -6.39 -5.05
CA PRO A 140 -11.37 -5.87 -6.01
C PRO A 140 -12.08 -4.64 -5.43
N TYR A 141 -12.59 -3.79 -6.33
CA TYR A 141 -13.41 -2.62 -5.97
C TYR A 141 -12.72 -1.60 -5.05
N LEU A 142 -11.38 -1.58 -5.01
CA LEU A 142 -10.61 -0.65 -4.19
C LEU A 142 -10.24 0.64 -4.93
N ILE A 143 -9.75 0.54 -6.17
CA ILE A 143 -9.21 1.70 -6.92
C ILE A 143 -9.97 1.93 -8.22
N HIS A 144 -10.13 0.87 -9.03
CA HIS A 144 -10.78 0.94 -10.33
C HIS A 144 -12.30 0.94 -10.18
N ALA A 145 -12.94 2.01 -10.65
CA ALA A 145 -14.39 2.17 -10.57
C ALA A 145 -15.12 1.26 -11.56
N VAL A 146 -16.09 0.49 -11.06
CA VAL A 146 -17.02 -0.31 -11.87
C VAL A 146 -18.45 0.17 -11.68
N ASP A 147 -19.33 -0.14 -12.63
CA ASP A 147 -20.71 0.36 -12.64
C ASP A 147 -21.66 -0.44 -11.73
N ASN A 148 -21.36 -1.72 -11.51
CA ASN A 148 -22.26 -2.68 -10.85
C ASN A 148 -22.04 -2.85 -9.34
N HIS A 149 -20.88 -2.44 -8.81
CA HIS A 149 -20.55 -2.55 -7.39
C HIS A 149 -19.95 -1.24 -6.85
N PRO A 150 -20.28 -0.83 -5.62
CA PRO A 150 -19.66 0.32 -4.99
C PRO A 150 -18.22 -0.01 -4.58
N HIS A 151 -17.47 1.00 -4.14
CA HIS A 151 -16.18 0.83 -3.51
C HIS A 151 -16.27 -0.16 -2.32
N ILE A 152 -15.26 -1.00 -2.12
CA ILE A 152 -15.28 -2.10 -1.13
C ILE A 152 -15.63 -1.67 0.31
N GLY A 153 -15.33 -0.41 0.66
CA GLY A 153 -15.70 0.17 1.96
C GLY A 153 -17.18 0.51 2.13
N VAL A 154 -18.01 0.35 1.09
CA VAL A 154 -19.43 0.71 1.08
C VAL A 154 -20.28 -0.54 0.87
N LYS A 155 -21.21 -0.81 1.79
CA LYS A 155 -22.04 -2.02 1.77
C LYS A 155 -23.27 -1.91 0.85
N TRP A 156 -23.69 -0.70 0.52
CA TRP A 156 -24.92 -0.44 -0.24
C TRP A 156 -24.60 -0.16 -1.70
N SER A 157 -25.43 -0.66 -2.60
CA SER A 157 -25.37 -0.39 -4.04
C SER A 157 -26.71 0.18 -4.47
N TRP A 158 -26.74 1.44 -4.88
CA TRP A 158 -27.96 2.15 -5.33
C TRP A 158 -27.93 2.47 -6.82
N GLY A 159 -27.23 1.63 -7.59
CA GLY A 159 -27.08 1.78 -9.02
C GLY A 159 -25.84 2.56 -9.45
N ARG A 160 -25.67 2.68 -10.77
CA ARG A 160 -24.43 3.12 -11.43
C ARG A 160 -23.87 4.44 -10.89
N VAL A 161 -24.71 5.46 -10.79
CA VAL A 161 -24.28 6.81 -10.38
C VAL A 161 -23.73 6.80 -8.95
N PHE A 162 -24.48 6.18 -8.03
CA PHE A 162 -24.04 6.03 -6.64
C PHE A 162 -22.74 5.23 -6.55
N ASN A 163 -22.67 4.08 -7.24
CA ASN A 163 -21.49 3.23 -7.22
C ASN A 163 -20.25 4.00 -7.69
N ARG A 164 -20.29 4.68 -8.85
CA ARG A 164 -19.16 5.50 -9.32
C ARG A 164 -18.80 6.61 -8.34
N TRP A 165 -19.78 7.28 -7.73
CA TRP A 165 -19.55 8.32 -6.75
C TRP A 165 -18.79 7.81 -5.51
N THR A 166 -19.06 6.58 -5.05
CA THR A 166 -18.30 6.00 -3.92
C THR A 166 -16.80 5.86 -4.22
N TYR A 167 -16.44 5.50 -5.46
CA TYR A 167 -15.03 5.48 -5.89
C TYR A 167 -14.44 6.87 -5.98
N THR A 168 -15.18 7.86 -6.49
CA THR A 168 -14.71 9.25 -6.56
C THR A 168 -14.33 9.76 -5.17
N LEU A 169 -15.18 9.51 -4.17
CA LEU A 169 -14.91 9.91 -2.78
C LEU A 169 -13.70 9.16 -2.19
N ALA A 170 -13.63 7.83 -2.37
CA ALA A 170 -12.53 7.02 -1.87
C ALA A 170 -11.20 7.39 -2.51
N ASN A 171 -11.17 7.54 -3.84
CA ASN A 171 -9.97 7.94 -4.59
C ASN A 171 -9.54 9.37 -4.24
N PHE A 172 -10.48 10.30 -3.98
CA PHE A 172 -10.14 11.62 -3.47
C PHE A 172 -9.41 11.54 -2.12
N ALA A 173 -9.95 10.78 -1.16
CA ALA A 173 -9.33 10.60 0.15
C ALA A 173 -7.94 9.93 0.04
N PHE A 174 -7.82 8.92 -0.84
CA PHE A 174 -6.56 8.25 -1.13
C PHE A 174 -5.51 9.22 -1.70
N VAL A 175 -5.88 10.07 -2.66
CA VAL A 175 -4.99 11.11 -3.20
C VAL A 175 -4.58 12.10 -2.12
N GLN A 176 -5.49 12.56 -1.25
CA GLN A 176 -5.12 13.45 -0.15
C GLN A 176 -4.13 12.79 0.82
N ASN A 177 -4.32 11.51 1.13
CA ASN A 177 -3.39 10.76 1.97
C ASN A 177 -1.99 10.72 1.34
N ILE A 178 -1.88 10.33 0.06
CA ILE A 178 -0.62 10.33 -0.69
C ILE A 178 0.03 11.72 -0.61
N LEU A 179 -0.72 12.78 -0.90
CA LEU A 179 -0.19 14.14 -0.88
C LEU A 179 0.32 14.54 0.52
N SER A 180 -0.37 14.13 1.59
CA SER A 180 0.04 14.44 2.96
C SER A 180 1.29 13.68 3.37
N THR A 181 1.36 12.36 3.14
CA THR A 181 2.47 11.52 3.59
C THR A 181 3.75 11.77 2.80
N THR A 182 3.61 12.17 1.53
CA THR A 182 4.75 12.38 0.64
C THR A 182 5.20 13.83 0.56
N LYS A 183 4.66 14.74 1.40
CA LYS A 183 4.96 16.18 1.32
C LYS A 183 6.46 16.47 1.42
N GLY A 184 7.16 15.86 2.38
CA GLY A 184 8.60 16.07 2.56
C GLY A 184 9.41 15.54 1.37
N VAL A 185 9.09 14.34 0.90
CA VAL A 185 9.77 13.72 -0.23
C VAL A 185 9.52 14.47 -1.54
N ARG A 186 8.28 14.91 -1.80
CA ARG A 186 7.97 15.69 -3.01
C ARG A 186 8.67 17.05 -3.03
N GLN A 187 8.89 17.67 -1.87
CA GLN A 187 9.71 18.88 -1.76
C GLN A 187 11.18 18.60 -2.08
N GLN A 188 11.72 17.46 -1.63
CA GLN A 188 13.10 17.05 -1.94
C GLN A 188 13.30 16.71 -3.42
N LEU A 189 12.27 16.15 -4.07
CA LEU A 189 12.31 15.72 -5.47
C LEU A 189 11.81 16.80 -6.48
N ASP A 190 11.55 18.02 -6.01
CA ASP A 190 10.99 19.16 -6.80
C ASP A 190 9.70 18.80 -7.59
N VAL A 191 8.88 17.90 -7.04
CA VAL A 191 7.60 17.49 -7.66
C VAL A 191 6.43 18.24 -7.03
N GLY A 192 6.24 19.48 -7.49
CA GLY A 192 5.14 20.35 -7.09
C GLY A 192 3.82 20.05 -7.81
N ARG A 193 2.67 20.39 -7.17
CA ARG A 193 1.36 20.45 -7.83
C ARG A 193 1.47 21.45 -9.00
N LYS A 194 1.47 20.95 -10.23
CA LYS A 194 1.00 21.74 -11.38
C LYS A 194 -0.50 21.59 -11.47
#